data_AF-A0A954FCN7-F1
#
_entry.id   AF-A0A954FCN7-F1
#
_cell.length_a   1.000
_cell.length_b   1.000
_cell.length_c   1.000
_cell.angle_alpha   90.00
_cell.angle_beta   90.00
_cell.angle_gamma   90.00
#
_symmetry.space_group_name_H-M   'P 1'
#
loop_
_entity.id
_entity.type
_entity.pdbx_description
1 polymer ?
#
loop_
_entity_poly.entity_id
_entity_poly.type
_entity_poly.pdbx_seq_one_letter_code
_entity_poly.pdbx_strand_id
1 'polypeptide(L)'
;RRKVGYIKFSGIDWGDDILDDQVSFPDLFEEEPLICLVDFELKTGHGLQTTLDKIKEKYGNPKVYIAVFGSQVDGLDKLKSKSGKLSNLTAYNKLNSLSLNGLLTACIMSKPGIQPPLGLR
;
A
#
# COMPACT_ATOMS: atom_id res chain seq x y z
N ARG A 1 -20.30 5.22 12.88
CA ARG A 1 -19.38 6.12 12.16
C ARG A 1 -18.14 5.31 11.79
N ARG A 2 -17.57 5.48 10.60
CA ARG A 2 -16.30 4.83 10.26
C ARG A 2 -15.19 5.42 11.13
N LYS A 3 -14.33 4.57 11.68
CA LYS A 3 -13.14 4.98 12.44
C LYS A 3 -12.01 5.23 11.45
N VAL A 4 -11.20 6.26 11.71
CA VAL A 4 -10.08 6.63 10.84
C VAL A 4 -8.82 6.59 11.69
N GLY A 5 -7.80 5.90 11.17
CA GLY A 5 -6.44 5.94 11.66
C GLY A 5 -5.52 6.53 10.60
N TYR A 6 -4.27 6.75 10.96
CA TYR A 6 -3.23 7.12 10.03
C TYR A 6 -1.91 6.48 10.44
N ILE A 7 -1.08 6.24 9.44
CA ILE A 7 0.31 5.84 9.59
C ILE A 7 1.11 6.82 8.76
N LYS A 8 2.22 7.29 9.32
CA LYS A 8 3.16 8.15 8.63
C LYS A 8 4.48 7.42 8.49
N PHE A 9 5.05 7.49 7.30
CA PHE A 9 6.42 7.09 7.05
C PHE A 9 7.30 8.35 6.98
N SER A 10 8.49 8.24 7.52
CA SER A 10 9.57 9.21 7.49
C SER A 10 10.71 8.62 6.65
N GLY A 11 11.27 9.41 5.75
CA GLY A 11 12.28 8.94 4.81
C GLY A 11 12.33 9.86 3.60
N ILE A 12 13.54 10.33 3.26
CA ILE A 12 13.78 11.23 2.12
C ILE A 12 14.08 10.41 0.86
N ASP A 13 14.41 9.12 1.00
CA ASP A 13 14.86 8.28 -0.09
C ASP A 13 14.04 6.98 -0.24
N TRP A 14 13.81 6.65 -1.50
CA TRP A 14 12.97 5.56 -2.02
C TRP A 14 13.51 4.16 -1.69
N GLY A 15 13.63 3.82 -0.41
CA GLY A 15 14.17 2.53 0.02
C GLY A 15 14.05 2.25 1.52
N ASP A 16 14.06 3.28 2.35
CA ASP A 16 14.01 3.18 3.81
C ASP A 16 12.74 3.85 4.34
N ASP A 17 11.59 3.22 4.10
CA ASP A 17 10.32 3.65 4.69
C ASP A 17 10.40 3.44 6.21
N ILE A 18 10.93 4.42 6.95
CA ILE A 18 11.02 4.36 8.41
C ILE A 18 9.67 4.81 8.96
N LEU A 19 8.98 3.90 9.66
CA LEU A 19 7.74 4.23 10.34
C LEU A 19 7.98 5.40 11.32
N ASP A 20 7.26 6.50 11.15
CA ASP A 20 7.27 7.62 12.08
C ASP A 20 6.55 7.17 13.37
N ASP A 21 7.02 7.64 14.54
CA ASP A 21 6.38 7.35 15.83
C ASP A 21 4.95 7.92 15.90
N GLN A 22 4.62 8.89 15.04
CA GLN A 22 3.27 9.41 14.87
C GLN A 22 2.40 8.45 14.06
N VAL A 23 1.88 7.44 14.75
CA VAL A 23 0.83 6.54 14.25
C VAL A 23 -0.43 6.65 15.10
N SER A 24 -1.59 6.56 14.47
CA SER A 24 -2.88 6.52 15.15
C SER A 24 -3.69 5.35 14.63
N PHE A 25 -3.94 4.39 15.51
CA PHE A 25 -4.79 3.25 15.24
C PHE A 25 -6.08 3.36 16.07
N PRO A 26 -7.26 3.45 15.47
CA PRO A 26 -8.50 3.52 16.23
C PRO A 26 -8.78 2.21 16.98
N ASP A 27 -9.57 2.28 18.04
CA ASP A 27 -10.07 1.07 18.68
C ASP A 27 -11.17 0.44 17.82
N LEU A 28 -10.94 -0.82 17.47
CA LEU A 28 -11.85 -1.71 16.75
C LEU A 28 -12.16 -2.86 17.70
N PHE A 29 -13.42 -3.24 17.81
CA PHE A 29 -13.90 -4.22 18.81
C PHE A 29 -14.51 -5.47 18.14
N GLU A 30 -14.55 -5.48 16.82
CA GLU A 30 -14.97 -6.60 16.01
C GLU A 30 -13.93 -7.72 16.05
N GLU A 31 -14.38 -8.98 16.08
CA GLU A 31 -13.48 -10.16 16.08
C GLU A 31 -12.60 -10.23 14.82
N GLU A 32 -13.16 -9.78 13.68
CA GLU A 32 -12.46 -9.72 12.40
C GLU A 32 -12.75 -8.37 11.73
N PRO A 33 -12.02 -7.30 12.11
CA PRO A 33 -12.31 -5.97 11.61
C PRO A 33 -12.01 -5.86 10.11
N LEU A 34 -12.82 -5.11 9.39
CA LEU A 34 -12.59 -4.76 7.99
C LEU A 34 -11.81 -3.45 7.93
N ILE A 35 -10.61 -3.51 7.35
CA ILE A 35 -9.70 -2.37 7.22
C ILE A 35 -9.47 -2.09 5.73
N CYS A 36 -9.67 -0.83 5.35
CA CYS A 36 -9.32 -0.32 4.03
C CYS A 36 -8.12 0.60 4.17
N LEU A 37 -6.99 0.20 3.58
CA LEU A 37 -5.79 1.03 3.47
C LEU A 37 -5.89 1.88 2.22
N VAL A 38 -5.66 3.18 2.40
CA VAL A 38 -5.69 4.15 1.31
C VAL A 38 -4.32 4.79 1.24
N ASP A 39 -3.70 4.69 0.08
CA ASP A 39 -2.43 5.34 -0.22
C ASP A 39 -2.49 5.94 -1.62
N PHE A 40 -1.58 6.84 -1.94
CA PHE A 40 -1.51 7.42 -3.26
C PHE A 40 -0.86 6.45 -4.25
N GLU A 41 0.21 5.77 -3.85
CA GLU A 41 1.01 4.97 -4.79
C GLU A 41 1.53 3.68 -4.18
N LEU A 42 1.37 2.57 -4.92
CA LEU A 42 1.98 1.30 -4.57
C LEU A 42 3.21 1.02 -5.46
N LYS A 43 4.42 1.20 -4.91
CA LYS A 43 5.68 0.90 -5.61
C LYS A 43 6.19 -0.51 -5.34
N THR A 44 7.15 -0.64 -4.43
CA THR A 44 7.81 -1.92 -4.09
C THR A 44 7.04 -2.74 -3.06
N GLY A 45 6.03 -2.14 -2.43
CA GLY A 45 5.21 -2.73 -1.38
C GLY A 45 5.86 -2.80 0.01
N HIS A 46 6.99 -2.10 0.24
CA HIS A 46 7.67 -2.14 1.55
C HIS A 46 6.86 -1.45 2.65
N GLY A 47 6.51 -0.16 2.50
CA GLY A 47 5.64 0.52 3.47
C GLY A 47 4.29 -0.18 3.69
N LEU A 48 3.72 -0.81 2.66
CA LEU A 48 2.52 -1.63 2.81
C LEU A 48 2.74 -2.86 3.70
N GLN A 49 3.84 -3.59 3.50
CA GLN A 49 4.20 -4.73 4.33
C GLN A 49 4.33 -4.30 5.80
N THR A 50 5.12 -3.26 6.06
CA THR A 50 5.30 -2.69 7.40
C THR A 50 3.97 -2.27 8.04
N THR A 51 3.08 -1.65 7.25
CA THR A 51 1.72 -1.27 7.69
C THR A 51 0.89 -2.48 8.09
N LEU A 52 0.90 -3.54 7.28
CA LEU A 52 0.12 -4.75 7.53
C LEU A 52 0.64 -5.51 8.75
N ASP A 53 1.95 -5.55 8.96
CA ASP A 53 2.55 -6.17 10.13
C ASP A 53 2.09 -5.47 11.41
N LYS A 54 2.04 -4.12 11.41
CA LYS A 54 1.51 -3.33 12.53
C LYS A 54 0.01 -3.52 12.75
N ILE A 55 -0.76 -3.63 11.68
CA ILE A 55 -2.19 -3.92 11.74
C ILE A 55 -2.44 -5.32 12.33
N LYS A 56 -1.66 -6.32 11.93
CA LYS A 56 -1.74 -7.67 12.48
C LYS A 56 -1.31 -7.71 13.94
N GLU A 57 -0.27 -6.97 14.30
CA GLU A 57 0.17 -6.82 15.70
C GLU A 57 -0.96 -6.25 16.58
N LYS A 58 -1.69 -5.24 16.09
CA LYS A 58 -2.75 -4.58 16.86
C LYS A 58 -4.09 -5.33 16.86
N TYR A 59 -4.50 -5.88 15.72
CA TYR A 59 -5.85 -6.41 15.52
C TYR A 59 -5.91 -7.92 15.20
N GLY A 60 -4.77 -8.62 15.23
CA GLY A 60 -4.70 -10.04 14.92
C GLY A 60 -4.77 -10.32 13.41
N ASN A 61 -5.93 -10.76 12.91
CA ASN A 61 -6.10 -11.17 11.51
C ASN A 61 -7.30 -10.48 10.84
N PRO A 62 -7.25 -9.16 10.62
CA PRO A 62 -8.34 -8.43 9.99
C PRO A 62 -8.49 -8.75 8.50
N LYS A 63 -9.67 -8.46 7.95
CA LYS A 63 -9.89 -8.41 6.50
C LYS A 63 -9.32 -7.12 5.95
N VAL A 64 -8.34 -7.21 5.05
CA VAL A 64 -7.65 -6.03 4.53
C VAL A 64 -7.88 -5.85 3.03
N TYR A 65 -8.35 -4.66 2.69
CA TYR A 65 -8.44 -4.14 1.33
C TYR A 65 -7.49 -2.97 1.16
N ILE A 66 -6.95 -2.80 -0.04
CA ILE A 66 -6.09 -1.67 -0.39
C ILE A 66 -6.71 -0.91 -1.55
N ALA A 67 -6.75 0.40 -1.45
CA ALA A 67 -7.10 1.31 -2.52
C ALA A 67 -5.93 2.28 -2.76
N VAL A 68 -5.37 2.24 -3.97
CA VAL A 68 -4.33 3.19 -4.39
C VAL A 68 -4.71 3.92 -5.67
N PHE A 69 -4.20 5.14 -5.84
CA PHE A 69 -4.38 5.83 -7.11
C PHE A 69 -3.62 5.11 -8.23
N GLY A 70 -2.35 4.73 -7.99
CA GLY A 70 -1.64 3.95 -8.99
C GLY A 70 -0.62 2.95 -8.45
N SER A 71 -0.39 1.93 -9.26
CA SER A 71 0.51 0.82 -8.92
C SER A 71 1.64 0.70 -9.94
N GLN A 72 2.88 0.58 -9.46
CA GLN A 72 4.05 0.46 -10.33
C GLN A 72 4.13 -0.95 -10.94
N VAL A 73 4.52 -1.02 -12.21
CA VAL A 73 4.86 -2.28 -12.91
C VAL A 73 6.33 -2.30 -13.32
N ASP A 74 6.88 -3.51 -13.41
CA ASP A 74 8.25 -3.72 -13.92
C ASP A 74 8.21 -3.93 -15.43
N GLY A 75 8.71 -2.96 -16.20
CA GLY A 75 8.82 -3.05 -17.65
C GLY A 75 7.65 -2.41 -18.41
N LEU A 76 7.98 -1.74 -19.53
CA LEU A 76 7.02 -1.05 -20.39
C LEU A 76 6.12 -2.02 -21.16
N ASP A 77 6.58 -3.25 -21.37
CA ASP A 77 5.80 -4.35 -21.94
C ASP A 77 4.57 -4.69 -21.09
N LYS A 78 4.71 -4.62 -19.76
CA LYS A 78 3.61 -4.87 -18.82
C LYS A 78 2.56 -3.75 -18.78
N LEU A 79 2.92 -2.52 -19.15
CA LEU A 79 1.95 -1.43 -19.35
C LEU A 79 1.03 -1.69 -20.54
N LYS A 80 1.52 -2.41 -21.55
CA LYS A 80 0.77 -2.68 -22.80
C LYS A 80 -0.18 -3.87 -22.67
N SER A 81 -0.07 -4.68 -21.61
CA SER A 81 -0.96 -5.81 -21.43
C SER A 81 -2.35 -5.30 -21.05
N LYS A 82 -3.34 -5.46 -21.94
CA LYS A 82 -4.75 -5.10 -21.73
C LYS A 82 -5.39 -5.75 -20.49
N SER A 83 -4.76 -6.79 -19.94
CA SER A 83 -5.12 -7.38 -18.66
C SER A 83 -4.16 -6.84 -17.60
N GLY A 84 -4.63 -5.92 -16.75
CA GLY A 84 -3.89 -5.48 -15.57
C GLY A 84 -3.75 -6.62 -14.56
N LYS A 85 -2.91 -7.62 -14.87
CA LYS A 85 -2.67 -8.78 -14.03
C LYS A 85 -1.92 -8.34 -12.78
N LEU A 86 -2.34 -8.84 -11.62
CA LEU A 86 -1.67 -8.57 -10.35
C LEU A 86 -0.18 -8.96 -10.38
N SER A 87 0.16 -10.03 -11.10
CA SER A 87 1.54 -10.50 -11.32
C SER A 87 2.45 -9.50 -12.04
N ASN A 88 1.88 -8.46 -12.65
CA ASN A 88 2.65 -7.46 -13.37
C ASN A 88 3.17 -6.34 -12.46
N LEU A 89 2.58 -6.19 -11.27
CA LEU A 89 2.96 -5.15 -10.33
C LEU A 89 4.35 -5.42 -9.74
N THR A 90 5.16 -4.38 -9.57
CA THR A 90 6.46 -4.47 -8.90
C THR A 90 6.30 -5.03 -7.47
N ALA A 91 5.22 -4.67 -6.78
CA ALA A 91 4.92 -5.17 -5.43
C ALA A 91 4.42 -6.63 -5.39
N TYR A 92 4.23 -7.31 -6.52
CA TYR A 92 3.51 -8.59 -6.60
C TYR A 92 3.98 -9.64 -5.60
N ASN A 93 5.28 -9.90 -5.53
CA ASN A 93 5.82 -10.95 -4.64
C ASN A 93 5.46 -10.67 -3.16
N LYS A 94 5.47 -9.40 -2.75
CA LYS A 94 5.04 -9.01 -1.40
C LYS A 94 3.54 -9.17 -1.25
N LEU A 95 2.74 -8.62 -2.17
CA LEU A 95 1.27 -8.73 -2.13
C LEU A 95 0.79 -10.18 -2.05
N ASN A 96 1.43 -11.07 -2.82
CA ASN A 96 1.10 -12.49 -2.86
C ASN A 96 1.39 -13.19 -1.52
N SER A 97 2.38 -12.72 -0.75
CA SER A 97 2.69 -13.23 0.59
C SER A 97 1.79 -12.68 1.70
N LEU A 98 1.07 -11.57 1.44
CA LEU A 98 0.36 -10.80 2.45
C LEU A 98 -1.11 -11.22 2.66
N SER A 99 -1.62 -12.20 1.91
CA SER A 99 -3.00 -12.73 1.99
C SER A 99 -4.07 -11.64 1.96
N LEU A 100 -3.92 -10.67 1.04
CA LEU A 100 -4.86 -9.55 0.89
C LEU A 100 -6.22 -10.00 0.37
N ASN A 101 -7.29 -9.39 0.88
CA ASN A 101 -8.66 -9.66 0.40
C ASN A 101 -8.95 -8.93 -0.92
N GLY A 102 -8.25 -7.84 -1.22
CA GLY A 102 -8.37 -7.16 -2.50
C GLY A 102 -7.47 -5.94 -2.66
N LEU A 103 -7.12 -5.63 -3.91
CA LEU A 103 -6.40 -4.43 -4.33
C LEU A 103 -7.23 -3.71 -5.40
N LEU A 104 -7.53 -2.44 -5.14
CA LEU A 104 -8.13 -1.52 -6.09
C LEU A 104 -7.07 -0.50 -6.50
N THR A 105 -6.79 -0.41 -7.80
CA THR A 105 -5.85 0.56 -8.37
C THR A 105 -6.53 1.28 -9.53
N ALA A 106 -6.42 2.61 -9.59
CA ALA A 106 -7.03 3.38 -10.68
C ALA A 106 -6.17 3.34 -11.96
N CYS A 107 -4.84 3.30 -11.81
CA CYS A 107 -3.92 3.18 -12.94
C CYS A 107 -2.70 2.28 -12.64
N ILE A 108 -1.96 1.95 -13.69
CA ILE A 108 -0.62 1.34 -13.60
C ILE A 108 0.42 2.28 -14.19
N MET A 109 1.64 2.26 -13.68
CA MET A 109 2.71 3.18 -14.08
C MET A 109 4.08 2.50 -14.15
N SER A 110 4.96 2.99 -15.02
CA SER A 110 6.38 2.58 -15.01
C SER A 110 7.17 3.38 -13.98
N LYS A 111 8.37 2.89 -13.62
CA LYS A 111 9.35 3.64 -12.83
C LYS A 111 9.62 5.04 -13.44
N PRO A 112 9.91 6.06 -12.60
CA PRO A 112 10.03 6.02 -11.13
C PRO A 112 8.66 6.11 -10.42
N GLY A 113 7.55 5.99 -11.14
CA GLY A 113 6.22 6.18 -10.61
C GLY A 113 5.84 7.66 -10.49
N ILE A 114 4.99 8.02 -9.53
CA ILE A 114 4.60 9.42 -9.33
C ILE A 114 5.71 10.17 -8.60
N GLN A 115 6.18 11.26 -9.19
CA GLN A 115 7.14 12.16 -8.55
C GLN A 115 6.41 13.25 -7.78
N PRO A 116 6.89 13.64 -6.58
CA PRO A 116 6.37 14.81 -5.89
C PRO A 116 6.45 16.04 -6.80
N PRO A 117 5.43 16.93 -6.79
CA PRO A 117 5.49 18.20 -7.49
C PRO A 117 6.77 18.96 -7.14
N LEU A 118 7.41 19.57 -8.14
CA LEU A 118 8.68 20.29 -7.97
C LEU A 118 8.64 21.40 -6.91
N GLY A 119 7.45 21.93 -6.58
CA GLY A 119 7.25 22.96 -5.55
C GLY A 119 7.10 22.46 -4.11
N LEU A 120 7.26 21.16 -3.85
CA LEU A 120 7.24 20.56 -2.50
C LEU A 120 8.60 19.94 -2.10
N ARG A 121 9.67 20.26 -2.83
CA ARG A 121 11.04 19.85 -2.52
C ARG A 121 11.79 20.91 -1.73
#